data_AF-A0A2N8M6F9-F1
#
_entry.id   AF-A0A2N8M6F9-F1
#
_cell.length_a   1.000
_cell.length_b   1.000
_cell.length_c   1.000
_cell.angle_alpha   90.00
_cell.angle_beta   90.00
_cell.angle_gamma   90.00
#
_symmetry.space_group_name_H-M   'P 1'
#
loop_
_entity.id
_entity.type
_entity.pdbx_description
1 polymer ?
#
loop_
_entity_poly.entity_id
_entity_poly.type
_entity_poly.pdbx_seq_one_letter_code
_entity_poly.pdbx_strand_id
1 'polypeptide(L)' 'KGQRWSPLKAWGTRLARRIGSKKARVAIARKIAVILRCIWTDGTEFWWTKETATA' A
#
# COMPACT_ATOMS: atom_id res chain seq x y z
N LYS A 1 -16.46 -2.92 -15.14
CA LYS A 1 -15.75 -2.90 -13.84
C LYS A 1 -14.27 -2.63 -14.10
N GLY A 2 -13.87 -1.35 -14.16
CA GLY A 2 -12.47 -0.99 -14.39
C GLY A 2 -11.61 -1.43 -13.21
N GLN A 3 -10.55 -2.20 -13.47
CA GLN A 3 -9.59 -2.62 -12.47
C GLN A 3 -8.86 -1.36 -11.94
N ARG A 4 -9.33 -0.77 -10.84
CA ARG A 4 -8.65 0.34 -10.17
C ARG A 4 -7.40 -0.22 -9.46
N TRP A 5 -6.21 0.23 -9.86
CA TRP A 5 -4.94 -0.14 -9.21
C TRP A 5 -4.60 0.91 -8.16
N SER A 6 -4.50 0.53 -6.88
CA SER A 6 -3.90 1.42 -5.88
C SER A 6 -2.39 1.52 -6.09
N PRO A 7 -1.77 2.64 -5.67
CA PRO A 7 -0.33 2.76 -5.56
C PRO A 7 0.31 1.60 -4.79
N LEU A 8 -0.35 1.13 -3.73
CA LEU A 8 0.11 -0.01 -2.92
C LEU A 8 0.12 -1.32 -3.73
N LYS A 9 -0.95 -1.58 -4.49
CA LYS A 9 -1.02 -2.76 -5.38
C LYS A 9 0.02 -2.68 -6.50
N ALA A 10 0.16 -1.53 -7.14
CA ALA A 10 1.16 -1.31 -8.19
C ALA A 10 2.59 -1.50 -7.66
N TRP A 11 2.89 -0.97 -6.48
CA TRP A 11 4.17 -1.18 -5.80
C TRP A 11 4.40 -2.66 -5.46
N GLY A 12 3.40 -3.33 -4.90
CA GLY A 12 3.47 -4.75 -4.57
C GLY A 12 3.77 -5.65 -5.78
N THR A 13 3.12 -5.38 -6.91
CA THR A 13 3.36 -6.11 -8.17
C THR A 13 4.78 -5.86 -8.71
N ARG A 14 5.28 -4.62 -8.66
CA ARG A 14 6.66 -4.32 -9.06
C ARG A 14 7.67 -4.99 -8.13
N LEU A 15 7.39 -5.02 -6.83
CA LEU A 15 8.25 -5.65 -5.84
C LEU A 15 8.33 -7.17 -6.04
N ALA A 16 7.19 -7.82 -6.33
CA ALA A 16 7.15 -9.25 -6.62
C ALA A 16 8.05 -9.63 -7.80
N ARG A 17 8.13 -8.79 -8.83
CA ARG A 17 9.04 -8.99 -9.98
C ARG A 17 10.53 -8.88 -9.61
N ARG A 18 10.88 -8.14 -8.55
CA ARG A 18 12.29 -7.93 -8.13
C ARG A 18 12.78 -8.94 -7.11
N ILE A 19 11.96 -9.27 -6.10
CA ILE A 19 12.40 -10.07 -4.93
C ILE A 19 11.63 -11.39 -4.77
N GLY A 20 10.72 -11.70 -5.70
CA GLY A 20 9.86 -12.87 -5.67
C GLY A 20 8.61 -12.70 -4.81
N SER A 21 7.55 -13.43 -5.17
CA SER A 21 6.21 -13.28 -4.61
C SER A 21 6.11 -13.54 -3.10
N LYS A 22 6.90 -14.49 -2.57
CA LYS A 22 6.91 -14.82 -1.13
C LYS A 22 7.38 -13.62 -0.29
N LYS A 23 8.53 -13.02 -0.65
CA LYS A 23 9.09 -11.87 0.06
C LYS A 23 8.25 -10.61 -0.14
N ALA A 24 7.72 -10.40 -1.35
CA ALA A 24 6.86 -9.27 -1.65
C ALA A 24 5.55 -9.30 -0.86
N ARG A 25 4.93 -10.48 -0.67
CA ARG A 25 3.72 -10.61 0.17
C ARG A 25 3.95 -10.14 1.60
N VAL A 26 5.06 -10.56 2.21
CA VAL A 26 5.41 -10.14 3.58
C VAL A 26 5.68 -8.64 3.65
N ALA A 27 6.39 -8.07 2.66
CA ALA A 27 6.64 -6.63 2.60
C ALA A 27 5.35 -5.80 2.46
N ILE A 28 4.39 -6.28 1.65
CA ILE A 28 3.07 -5.65 1.51
C ILE A 28 2.31 -5.71 2.84
N ALA A 29 2.30 -6.85 3.52
CA ALA A 29 1.65 -7.00 4.82
C ALA A 29 2.22 -6.03 5.88
N ARG A 30 3.55 -5.89 5.94
CA ARG A 30 4.20 -4.91 6.83
C ARG A 30 3.77 -3.48 6.54
N LYS A 31 3.70 -3.10 5.26
CA LYS A 31 3.25 -1.77 4.86
C LYS A 31 1.78 -1.53 5.23
N ILE A 32 0.92 -2.54 5.08
CA ILE A 32 -0.48 -2.48 5.51
C ILE A 32 -0.58 -2.29 7.02
N ALA A 33 0.18 -3.05 7.81
CA ALA A 33 0.19 -2.93 9.28
C ALA A 33 0.60 -1.52 9.75
N VAL A 34 1.61 -0.92 9.11
CA VAL A 34 2.03 0.45 9.43
C VAL A 34 0.93 1.46 9.09
N ILE A 35 0.29 1.33 7.92
CA ILE A 35 -0.83 2.20 7.52
C ILE A 35 -1.97 2.11 8.53
N LEU A 36 -2.39 0.89 8.89
CA LEU A 36 -3.46 0.68 9.85
C LEU A 36 -3.12 1.28 11.22
N ARG A 37 -1.87 1.13 11.67
CA ARG A 37 -1.40 1.74 12.91
C ARG A 37 -1.38 3.26 12.85
N CYS A 38 -1.00 3.86 11.72
CA CYS A 38 -1.05 5.32 11.53
C CYS A 38 -2.49 5.82 11.61
N ILE A 39 -3.42 5.19 10.88
CA ILE A 39 -4.85 5.56 10.93
C ILE A 39 -5.36 5.50 12.38
N TRP A 40 -5.02 4.43 13.11
CA TRP A 40 -5.47 4.23 14.48
C TRP A 40 -4.89 5.25 15.48
N THR A 41 -3.64 5.68 15.28
CA THR A 41 -2.93 6.52 16.25
C THR A 41 -3.04 8.01 15.93
N ASP A 42 -3.01 8.34 14.64
CA ASP A 42 -2.85 9.71 14.10
C ASP A 42 -4.14 10.24 13.44
N GLY A 43 -5.16 9.37 13.27
CA GLY A 43 -6.40 9.73 12.59
C GLY A 43 -6.25 10.01 11.09
N THR A 44 -5.08 9.73 10.50
CA THR A 44 -4.81 9.92 9.08
C THR A 44 -5.68 9.00 8.23
N GLU A 45 -6.16 9.48 7.08
CA GLU A 45 -6.96 8.67 6.16
C GLU A 45 -6.09 7.91 5.16
N PHE A 46 -6.55 6.71 4.78
CA PHE A 46 -5.87 5.93 3.74
C PHE A 46 -6.31 6.36 2.35
N TRP A 47 -5.38 6.95 1.60
CA TRP A 47 -5.63 7.40 0.23
C TRP A 47 -5.34 6.31 -0.81
N TRP A 48 -6.39 5.92 -1.54
CA TRP A 48 -6.30 4.91 -2.60
C TRP A 48 -5.69 5.47 -3.90
N THR A 49 -5.69 6.79 -4.08
CA THR A 49 -5.12 7.51 -5.22
C THR A 49 -4.02 8.47 -4.74
N LYS A 50 -3.14 8.91 -5.65
CA LYS A 50 -1.98 9.76 -5.31
C LYS A 50 -2.35 11.23 -5.06
N GLU A 51 -3.64 11.56 -4.98
CA GLU A 51 -4.14 12.94 -5.14
C GLU A 51 -4.28 13.76 -3.86
N THR A 52 -4.05 13.19 -2.69
CA THR A 52 -4.37 13.91 -1.44
C THR A 52 -3.37 13.56 -0.36
N ALA A 53 -2.17 14.12 -0.50
CA ALA A 53 -1.33 14.46 0.65
C ALA A 53 -0.92 15.93 0.52
N THR A 54 -1.93 16.79 0.46
CA THR A 54 -1.83 18.22 0.79
C THR A 54 -2.69 18.43 2.02
N ALA A 55 -2.05 18.30 3.18
CA ALA A 55 -2.42 18.91 4.44
C ALA A 55 -1.10 19.28 5.13
#